data_AF-A0A3P1XX64-F1
#
_entry.id   AF-A0A3P1XX64-F1
#
_cell.length_a   1.000
_cell.length_b   1.000
_cell.length_c   1.000
_cell.angle_alpha   90.00
_cell.angle_beta   90.00
_cell.angle_gamma   90.00
#
_symmetry.space_group_name_H-M   'P 1'
#
loop_
_entity.id
_entity.type
_entity.pdbx_description
1 polymer ?
#
loop_
_entity_poly.entity_id
_entity_poly.type
_entity_poly.pdbx_seq_one_letter_code
_entity_poly.pdbx_strand_id
1 'polypeptide(L)'
;MVNSVKPDSGGGRIQQDRPAEVLGSAGLGGRIRPTTPADTAAIARLEPLIFGDDAWSPQLVASELAAPYRSYFTLEIAGEVAGYAGLFVAGSEADVQTIAVAAEQRGRGWGKKLFVALLAEAERQRVKQLFLEVRADNPAAIGLYSAFGFAEIAIRPNYYQPSGVDALIMRADLRSPKTTNPLRAAESAASENEES
;
A
#
# COMPACT_ATOMS: atom_id res chain seq x y z
N MET A 1 -4.29 10.67 0.32
CA MET A 1 -4.19 10.56 1.79
C MET A 1 -3.50 9.25 2.15
N VAL A 2 -2.20 9.08 1.85
CA VAL A 2 -1.52 7.79 2.06
C VAL A 2 -1.17 7.62 3.53
N ASN A 3 -2.16 7.20 4.29
CA ASN A 3 -1.99 6.92 5.71
C ASN A 3 -1.16 5.65 5.86
N SER A 4 -0.02 5.79 6.53
CA SER A 4 0.78 4.67 7.01
C SER A 4 0.84 4.78 8.53
N VAL A 5 0.11 3.85 9.16
CA VAL A 5 0.44 3.09 10.37
C VAL A 5 1.51 3.69 11.29
N LYS A 6 1.13 3.97 12.54
CA LYS A 6 2.07 4.24 13.64
C LYS A 6 3.01 3.04 13.91
N PRO A 7 4.30 3.26 14.17
CA PRO A 7 5.19 2.20 14.64
C PRO A 7 4.77 1.72 16.04
N ASP A 8 4.70 0.41 16.23
CA ASP A 8 4.42 -0.21 17.53
C ASP A 8 5.64 -0.09 18.46
N SER A 9 5.39 0.27 19.71
CA SER A 9 6.39 0.40 20.77
C SER A 9 6.14 -0.65 21.84
N GLY A 10 6.88 -1.75 21.82
CA GLY A 10 7.22 -2.51 23.04
C GLY A 10 6.49 -3.83 23.33
N GLY A 11 7.23 -4.93 23.10
CA GLY A 11 7.49 -6.05 24.02
C GLY A 11 6.42 -6.55 25.00
N GLY A 12 6.00 -7.80 24.80
CA GLY A 12 5.41 -8.66 25.84
C GLY A 12 5.33 -10.12 25.41
N ARG A 13 6.19 -10.99 25.99
CA ARG A 13 6.06 -12.45 25.87
C ARG A 13 4.93 -12.94 26.77
N ILE A 14 4.00 -13.72 26.23
CA ILE A 14 3.26 -14.74 26.98
C ILE A 14 3.15 -15.98 26.09
N GLN A 15 3.66 -17.10 26.60
CA GLN A 15 3.55 -18.46 26.07
C GLN A 15 2.34 -19.12 26.70
N GLN A 16 1.43 -19.76 25.94
CA GLN A 16 0.70 -20.99 26.35
C GLN A 16 0.25 -21.81 25.12
N ASP A 17 0.28 -23.14 25.32
CA ASP A 17 0.23 -24.24 24.36
C ASP A 17 -1.10 -24.43 23.60
N ARG A 18 -0.99 -24.97 22.37
CA ARG A 18 -2.10 -25.65 21.65
C ARG A 18 -1.60 -26.98 21.06
N PRO A 19 -2.38 -28.08 21.12
CA PRO A 19 -1.97 -29.37 20.59
C PRO A 19 -2.06 -29.38 19.06
N ALA A 20 -1.21 -30.24 18.46
CA ALA A 20 -1.03 -30.40 17.04
C ALA A 20 -2.15 -31.23 16.39
N GLU A 21 -2.73 -30.72 15.32
CA GLU A 21 -3.24 -31.54 14.22
C GLU A 21 -2.72 -30.99 12.90
N VAL A 22 -2.06 -31.88 12.16
CA VAL A 22 -1.45 -31.66 10.85
C VAL A 22 -2.43 -32.24 9.82
N LEU A 23 -2.70 -31.52 8.73
CA LEU A 23 -2.47 -31.95 7.34
C LEU A 23 -3.11 -30.99 6.33
N GLY A 24 -2.29 -30.49 5.41
CA GLY A 24 -2.70 -29.69 4.25
C GLY A 24 -1.71 -28.57 3.96
N SER A 25 -0.57 -28.90 3.38
CA SER A 25 0.45 -27.94 2.92
C SER A 25 -0.06 -27.14 1.71
N ALA A 26 -0.97 -26.19 1.94
CA ALA A 26 -1.17 -25.03 1.08
C ALA A 26 -0.28 -23.93 1.64
N GLY A 27 0.67 -23.42 0.84
CA GLY A 27 1.62 -22.41 1.30
C GLY A 27 0.91 -21.26 2.03
N LEU A 28 1.38 -20.92 3.23
CA LEU A 28 0.92 -19.80 4.08
C LEU A 28 1.24 -18.43 3.46
N GLY A 29 1.10 -18.29 2.14
CA GLY A 29 1.40 -17.10 1.37
C GLY A 29 0.15 -16.22 1.19
N GLY A 30 0.32 -14.91 1.40
CA GLY A 30 -0.69 -13.93 1.00
C GLY A 30 -0.71 -13.71 -0.51
N ARG A 31 -1.89 -13.40 -1.04
CA ARG A 31 -2.12 -13.05 -2.45
C ARG A 31 -2.56 -11.59 -2.55
N ILE A 32 -2.02 -10.86 -3.53
CA ILE A 32 -2.54 -9.55 -3.91
C ILE A 32 -3.39 -9.72 -5.15
N ARG A 33 -4.59 -9.12 -5.13
CA ARG A 33 -5.55 -9.17 -6.24
C ARG A 33 -6.30 -7.83 -6.35
N PRO A 34 -6.91 -7.52 -7.50
CA PRO A 34 -7.85 -6.41 -7.60
C PRO A 34 -8.95 -6.52 -6.53
N THR A 35 -9.29 -5.39 -5.94
CA THR A 35 -10.40 -5.27 -4.99
C THR A 35 -11.73 -5.42 -5.73
N THR A 36 -12.67 -6.11 -5.11
CA THR A 36 -14.02 -6.32 -5.61
C THR A 36 -15.04 -5.67 -4.66
N PRO A 37 -16.29 -5.43 -5.11
CA PRO A 37 -17.33 -4.90 -4.23
C PRO A 37 -17.56 -5.73 -2.95
N ALA A 38 -17.32 -7.05 -3.01
CA ALA A 38 -17.46 -7.96 -1.86
C ALA A 38 -16.44 -7.68 -0.74
N ASP A 39 -15.29 -7.06 -1.05
CA ASP A 39 -14.26 -6.75 -0.08
C ASP A 39 -14.60 -5.50 0.76
N THR A 40 -15.55 -4.67 0.33
CA THR A 40 -15.90 -3.37 0.95
C THR A 40 -16.14 -3.49 2.44
N ALA A 41 -16.93 -4.47 2.86
CA ALA A 41 -17.26 -4.66 4.28
C ALA A 41 -16.04 -5.10 5.10
N ALA A 42 -15.12 -5.86 4.51
CA ALA A 42 -13.89 -6.28 5.18
C ALA A 42 -12.88 -5.12 5.30
N ILE A 43 -12.73 -4.32 4.25
CA ILE A 43 -11.90 -3.10 4.27
C ILE A 43 -12.43 -2.11 5.31
N ALA A 44 -13.74 -1.87 5.35
CA ALA A 44 -14.36 -0.99 6.33
C ALA A 44 -14.14 -1.45 7.79
N ARG A 45 -13.98 -2.75 8.04
CA ARG A 45 -13.62 -3.28 9.37
C ARG A 45 -12.15 -3.08 9.71
N LEU A 46 -11.26 -3.06 8.71
CA LEU A 46 -9.83 -2.82 8.92
C LEU A 46 -9.51 -1.36 9.25
N GLU A 47 -10.24 -0.41 8.64
CA GLU A 47 -10.03 1.03 8.79
C GLU A 47 -9.78 1.48 10.26
N PRO A 48 -10.72 1.30 11.21
CA PRO A 48 -10.51 1.74 12.59
C PRO A 48 -9.38 0.98 13.30
N LEU A 49 -9.12 -0.28 12.92
CA LEU A 49 -8.04 -1.08 13.51
C LEU A 49 -6.65 -0.59 13.07
N ILE A 50 -6.56 0.02 11.89
CA ILE A 50 -5.30 0.48 11.30
C ILE A 50 -5.08 1.97 11.61
N PHE A 51 -6.13 2.79 11.55
CA PHE A 51 -6.04 4.25 11.55
C PHE A 51 -6.68 4.93 12.76
N GLY A 52 -7.46 4.22 13.59
CA GLY A 52 -8.10 4.80 14.77
C GLY A 52 -8.96 6.00 14.40
N ASP A 53 -8.65 7.17 14.98
CA ASP A 53 -9.40 8.42 14.76
C ASP A 53 -9.30 8.94 13.31
N ASP A 54 -8.26 8.55 12.56
CA ASP A 54 -8.06 8.94 11.16
C ASP A 54 -8.78 8.01 10.17
N ALA A 55 -9.51 7.00 10.68
CA ALA A 55 -10.16 5.98 9.87
C ALA A 55 -11.31 6.52 9.04
N TRP A 56 -11.44 6.01 7.82
CA TRP A 56 -12.62 6.29 7.02
C TRP A 56 -13.85 5.57 7.57
N SER A 57 -14.99 6.26 7.54
CA SER A 57 -16.27 5.63 7.85
C SER A 57 -16.58 4.54 6.80
N PRO A 58 -17.39 3.52 7.14
CA PRO A 58 -17.81 2.51 6.17
C PRO A 58 -18.45 3.10 4.90
N GLN A 59 -19.17 4.23 5.04
CA GLN A 59 -19.76 4.95 3.90
C GLN A 59 -18.69 5.60 3.02
N LEU A 60 -17.65 6.20 3.62
CA LEU A 60 -16.53 6.77 2.86
C LEU A 60 -15.77 5.67 2.10
N VAL A 61 -15.46 4.54 2.75
CA VAL A 61 -14.86 3.38 2.10
C VAL A 61 -15.69 2.92 0.91
N ALA A 62 -17.00 2.73 1.09
CA ALA A 62 -17.89 2.30 0.02
C ALA A 62 -17.92 3.30 -1.14
N SER A 63 -17.98 4.60 -0.84
CA SER A 63 -18.00 5.65 -1.86
C SER A 63 -16.69 5.73 -2.64
N GLU A 64 -15.56 5.58 -1.96
CA GLU A 64 -14.22 5.62 -2.55
C GLU A 64 -13.96 4.40 -3.44
N LEU A 65 -14.33 3.19 -3.00
CA LEU A 65 -14.16 1.97 -3.81
C LEU A 65 -15.06 1.96 -5.05
N ALA A 66 -16.19 2.66 -5.03
CA ALA A 66 -17.09 2.80 -6.18
C ALA A 66 -16.78 4.03 -7.06
N ALA A 67 -15.88 4.91 -6.65
CA ALA A 67 -15.59 6.14 -7.38
C ALA A 67 -14.88 5.85 -8.73
N PRO A 68 -15.17 6.64 -9.78
CA PRO A 68 -14.50 6.47 -11.06
C PRO A 68 -13.00 6.78 -10.96
N TYR A 69 -12.25 6.22 -11.90
CA TYR A 69 -10.79 6.38 -12.01
C TYR A 69 -10.01 5.88 -10.78
N ARG A 70 -10.64 5.01 -9.98
CA ARG A 70 -10.01 4.30 -8.87
C ARG A 70 -9.61 2.90 -9.28
N SER A 71 -8.40 2.52 -8.89
CA SER A 71 -7.94 1.13 -8.92
C SER A 71 -7.50 0.75 -7.52
N TYR A 72 -8.15 -0.25 -6.94
CA TYR A 72 -7.82 -0.78 -5.62
C TYR A 72 -7.34 -2.22 -5.70
N PHE A 73 -6.40 -2.56 -4.83
CA PHE A 73 -5.88 -3.91 -4.65
C PHE A 73 -6.01 -4.34 -3.20
N THR A 74 -6.33 -5.61 -2.99
CA THR A 74 -6.50 -6.24 -1.70
C THR A 74 -5.41 -7.29 -1.47
N LEU A 75 -4.83 -7.28 -0.28
CA LEU A 75 -4.05 -8.38 0.26
C LEU A 75 -4.99 -9.37 0.95
N GLU A 76 -5.00 -10.60 0.47
CA GLU A 76 -5.74 -11.71 1.05
C GLU A 76 -4.77 -12.72 1.68
N ILE A 77 -4.98 -13.09 2.94
CA ILE A 77 -4.20 -14.10 3.65
C ILE A 77 -5.19 -15.07 4.29
N ALA A 78 -5.03 -16.37 3.99
CA ALA A 78 -5.91 -17.42 4.51
C ALA A 78 -7.42 -17.14 4.28
N GLY A 79 -7.77 -16.53 3.14
CA GLY A 79 -9.15 -16.18 2.77
C GLY A 79 -9.63 -14.83 3.31
N GLU A 80 -8.86 -14.18 4.17
CA GLU A 80 -9.26 -12.93 4.83
C GLU A 80 -8.53 -11.71 4.24
N VAL A 81 -9.24 -10.58 4.19
CA VAL A 81 -8.65 -9.30 3.79
C VAL A 81 -7.75 -8.81 4.92
N ALA A 82 -6.45 -8.71 4.61
CA ALA A 82 -5.40 -8.34 5.57
C ALA A 82 -4.71 -7.01 5.22
N GLY A 83 -5.13 -6.35 4.15
CA GLY A 83 -4.60 -5.07 3.71
C GLY A 83 -5.19 -4.66 2.37
N TYR A 84 -5.03 -3.39 2.01
CA TYR A 84 -5.50 -2.85 0.75
C TYR A 84 -4.67 -1.63 0.36
N ALA A 85 -4.70 -1.30 -0.92
CA ALA A 85 -4.06 -0.11 -1.45
C ALA A 85 -4.86 0.47 -2.61
N GLY A 86 -4.85 1.79 -2.74
CA GLY A 86 -5.65 2.53 -3.73
C GLY A 86 -4.82 3.46 -4.59
N LEU A 87 -5.20 3.58 -5.86
CA LEU A 87 -4.68 4.53 -6.82
C LEU A 87 -5.84 5.33 -7.42
N PHE A 88 -5.70 6.65 -7.48
CA PHE A 88 -6.57 7.52 -8.26
C PHE A 88 -5.80 8.03 -9.48
N VAL A 89 -6.35 7.86 -10.67
CA VAL A 89 -5.71 8.33 -11.91
C VAL A 89 -6.44 9.53 -12.48
N ALA A 90 -5.68 10.59 -12.78
CA ALA A 90 -6.16 11.82 -13.40
C ALA A 90 -5.30 12.13 -14.63
N GLY A 91 -5.72 11.64 -15.80
CA GLY A 91 -4.98 11.82 -17.04
C GLY A 91 -3.62 11.11 -17.00
N SER A 92 -2.52 11.87 -17.07
CA SER A 92 -1.16 11.32 -16.98
C SER A 92 -0.55 11.37 -15.59
N GLU A 93 -1.33 11.74 -14.58
CA GLU A 93 -0.91 11.79 -13.18
C GLU A 93 -1.74 10.81 -12.36
N ALA A 94 -1.18 10.35 -11.25
CA ALA A 94 -1.92 9.55 -10.29
C ALA A 94 -1.51 9.83 -8.85
N ASP A 95 -2.48 9.73 -7.96
CA ASP A 95 -2.28 9.80 -6.52
C ASP A 95 -2.43 8.42 -5.93
N VAL A 96 -1.43 7.98 -5.17
CA VAL A 96 -1.62 6.87 -4.24
C VAL A 96 -2.60 7.38 -3.18
N GLN A 97 -3.70 6.66 -2.99
CA GLN A 97 -4.72 7.03 -2.02
C GLN A 97 -4.37 6.50 -0.64
N THR A 98 -4.27 5.19 -0.48
CA THR A 98 -3.98 4.52 0.81
C THR A 98 -3.08 3.32 0.57
N ILE A 99 -2.22 2.95 1.54
CA ILE A 99 -1.55 1.65 1.60
C ILE A 99 -1.62 1.15 3.04
N ALA A 100 -2.48 0.18 3.29
CA ALA A 100 -2.80 -0.29 4.62
C ALA A 100 -2.54 -1.79 4.74
N VAL A 101 -1.93 -2.20 5.86
CA VAL A 101 -1.72 -3.61 6.22
C VAL A 101 -2.10 -3.80 7.68
N ALA A 102 -2.88 -4.84 7.96
CA ALA A 102 -3.27 -5.27 9.30
C ALA A 102 -2.03 -5.45 10.20
N ALA A 103 -2.14 -5.08 11.48
CA ALA A 103 -1.00 -4.98 12.40
C ALA A 103 -0.19 -6.27 12.47
N GLU A 104 -0.88 -7.40 12.55
CA GLU A 104 -0.33 -8.75 12.68
C GLU A 104 0.45 -9.21 11.44
N GLN A 105 0.27 -8.52 10.31
CA GLN A 105 0.89 -8.84 9.02
C GLN A 105 2.00 -7.85 8.63
N ARG A 106 2.27 -6.82 9.45
CA ARG A 106 3.34 -5.84 9.20
C ARG A 106 4.72 -6.47 9.34
N GLY A 107 5.74 -5.79 8.81
CA GLY A 107 7.13 -6.28 8.81
C GLY A 107 7.41 -7.45 7.85
N ARG A 108 6.41 -7.91 7.09
CA ARG A 108 6.52 -9.06 6.15
C ARG A 108 6.64 -8.64 4.68
N GLY A 109 6.87 -7.35 4.41
CA GLY A 109 7.00 -6.80 3.06
C GLY A 109 5.69 -6.62 2.28
N TRP A 110 4.53 -6.84 2.90
CA TRP A 110 3.23 -6.71 2.23
C TRP A 110 2.92 -5.30 1.74
N GLY A 111 3.30 -4.26 2.49
CA GLY A 111 3.14 -2.86 2.05
C GLY A 111 3.91 -2.58 0.76
N LYS A 112 5.15 -3.09 0.65
CA LYS A 112 5.94 -3.01 -0.59
C LYS A 112 5.25 -3.73 -1.75
N LYS A 113 4.72 -4.93 -1.51
CA LYS A 113 4.04 -5.71 -2.56
C LYS A 113 2.75 -5.04 -3.03
N LEU A 114 1.96 -4.46 -2.13
CA LEU A 114 0.78 -3.65 -2.48
C LEU A 114 1.19 -2.42 -3.30
N PHE A 115 2.25 -1.73 -2.89
CA PHE A 115 2.76 -0.58 -3.62
C PHE A 115 3.24 -0.94 -5.03
N VAL A 116 3.92 -2.07 -5.20
CA VAL A 116 4.32 -2.59 -6.52
C VAL A 116 3.11 -2.86 -7.40
N ALA A 117 1.99 -3.37 -6.85
CA ALA A 117 0.76 -3.53 -7.62
C ALA A 117 0.18 -2.19 -8.09
N LEU A 118 0.28 -1.13 -7.27
CA LEU A 118 -0.11 0.23 -7.70
C LEU A 118 0.79 0.77 -8.82
N LEU A 119 2.10 0.54 -8.75
CA LEU A 119 3.03 0.96 -9.81
C LEU A 119 2.74 0.25 -11.13
N ALA A 120 2.50 -1.06 -11.08
CA ALA A 120 2.07 -1.86 -12.23
C ALA A 120 0.81 -1.28 -12.89
N GLU A 121 -0.17 -0.95 -12.05
CA GLU A 121 -1.44 -0.39 -12.50
C GLU A 121 -1.26 1.00 -13.10
N ALA A 122 -0.44 1.85 -12.50
CA ALA A 122 -0.15 3.18 -13.03
C ALA A 122 0.55 3.11 -14.40
N GLU A 123 1.51 2.20 -14.57
CA GLU A 123 2.16 1.97 -15.87
C GLU A 123 1.18 1.45 -16.92
N ARG A 124 0.34 0.49 -16.56
CA ARG A 124 -0.73 -0.01 -17.44
C ARG A 124 -1.65 1.12 -17.91
N GLN A 125 -1.93 2.09 -17.03
CA GLN A 125 -2.71 3.29 -17.34
C GLN A 125 -1.90 4.43 -17.99
N ARG A 126 -0.62 4.20 -18.30
CA ARG A 126 0.30 5.18 -18.92
C ARG A 126 0.47 6.47 -18.12
N VAL A 127 0.38 6.36 -16.80
CA VAL A 127 0.70 7.45 -15.88
C VAL A 127 2.18 7.82 -16.02
N LYS A 128 2.47 9.11 -16.01
CA LYS A 128 3.82 9.67 -16.11
C LYS A 128 4.35 10.10 -14.75
N GLN A 129 3.49 10.58 -13.86
CA GLN A 129 3.89 11.06 -12.54
C GLN A 129 2.99 10.46 -11.46
N LEU A 130 3.60 9.96 -10.39
CA LEU A 130 2.88 9.56 -9.18
C LEU A 130 3.15 10.53 -8.06
N PHE A 131 2.12 10.77 -7.28
CA PHE A 131 2.13 11.57 -6.08
C PHE A 131 1.65 10.74 -4.89
N LEU A 132 2.13 11.11 -3.72
CA LEU A 132 1.64 10.61 -2.44
C LEU A 132 1.87 11.63 -1.35
N GLU A 133 1.08 11.54 -0.29
CA GLU A 133 1.33 12.23 0.98
C GLU A 133 1.64 11.20 2.05
N VAL A 134 2.75 11.38 2.76
CA VAL A 134 3.16 10.50 3.86
C VAL A 134 3.39 11.32 5.13
N ARG A 135 3.03 10.77 6.28
CA ARG A 135 3.34 11.39 7.58
C ARG A 135 4.84 11.57 7.74
N ALA A 136 5.27 12.76 8.18
CA ALA A 136 6.69 13.06 8.40
C ALA A 136 7.33 12.19 9.49
N ASP A 137 6.53 11.63 10.41
CA ASP A 137 6.97 10.73 11.48
C ASP A 137 7.02 9.24 11.07
N ASN A 138 6.91 8.92 9.77
CA ASN A 138 6.94 7.54 9.26
C ASN A 138 8.19 7.23 8.40
N PRO A 139 9.36 7.03 9.04
CA PRO A 139 10.61 6.78 8.32
C PRO A 139 10.59 5.49 7.48
N ALA A 140 9.78 4.50 7.86
CA ALA A 140 9.66 3.24 7.12
C ALA A 140 8.97 3.44 5.77
N ALA A 141 7.85 4.19 5.74
CA ALA A 141 7.15 4.52 4.50
C ALA A 141 7.97 5.49 3.65
N ILE A 142 8.57 6.52 4.25
CA ILE A 142 9.46 7.46 3.54
C ILE A 142 10.61 6.70 2.87
N GLY A 143 11.30 5.83 3.62
CA GLY A 143 12.38 5.00 3.09
C GLY A 143 11.93 4.06 1.97
N LEU A 144 10.74 3.47 2.09
CA LEU A 144 10.13 2.69 1.01
C LEU A 144 9.95 3.54 -0.24
N TYR A 145 9.29 4.70 -0.16
CA TYR A 145 9.02 5.52 -1.34
C TYR A 145 10.30 6.06 -1.98
N SER A 146 11.26 6.53 -1.17
CA SER A 146 12.56 6.98 -1.67
C SER A 146 13.32 5.88 -2.40
N ALA A 147 13.25 4.63 -1.92
CA ALA A 147 13.87 3.48 -2.62
C ALA A 147 13.24 3.18 -3.99
N PHE A 148 12.04 3.68 -4.25
CA PHE A 148 11.36 3.60 -5.55
C PHE A 148 11.53 4.87 -6.39
N GLY A 149 12.39 5.81 -5.97
CA GLY A 149 12.69 7.04 -6.73
C GLY A 149 11.74 8.20 -6.46
N PHE A 150 10.91 8.13 -5.41
CA PHE A 150 10.12 9.27 -4.98
C PHE A 150 11.03 10.30 -4.29
N ALA A 151 10.87 11.56 -4.67
CA ALA A 151 11.49 12.70 -4.02
C ALA A 151 10.43 13.54 -3.31
N GLU A 152 10.76 14.06 -2.13
CA GLU A 152 9.95 15.09 -1.47
C GLU A 152 9.92 16.36 -2.35
N ILE A 153 8.74 16.93 -2.54
CA ILE A 153 8.54 18.16 -3.34
C ILE A 153 7.89 19.29 -2.55
N ALA A 154 7.23 19.00 -1.44
CA ALA A 154 6.58 19.98 -0.57
C ALA A 154 6.24 19.37 0.80
N ILE A 155 5.96 20.23 1.78
CA ILE A 155 5.48 19.86 3.11
C ILE A 155 4.15 20.57 3.36
N ARG A 156 3.16 19.86 3.89
CA ARG A 156 1.92 20.43 4.44
C ARG A 156 2.03 20.43 5.97
N PRO A 157 2.25 21.60 6.60
CA PRO A 157 2.42 21.68 8.04
C PRO A 157 1.11 21.33 8.76
N ASN A 158 1.21 20.59 9.87
CA ASN A 158 0.08 20.20 10.73
C ASN A 158 -1.08 19.53 9.98
N TYR A 159 -0.79 18.77 8.92
CA TYR A 159 -1.81 18.17 8.05
C TYR A 159 -2.62 17.07 8.75
N TYR A 160 -1.96 16.20 9.51
CA TYR A 160 -2.60 15.08 10.19
C TYR A 160 -3.07 15.47 11.59
N GLN A 161 -4.38 15.69 11.71
CA GLN A 161 -5.06 16.05 12.95
C GLN A 161 -5.78 14.84 13.56
N PRO A 162 -5.82 14.71 14.90
CA PRO A 162 -5.42 15.69 15.91
C PRO A 162 -3.92 15.64 16.27
N SER A 163 -3.15 14.76 15.65
CA SER A 163 -1.74 14.54 16.04
C SER A 163 -0.78 15.71 15.75
N GLY A 164 -1.20 16.69 14.94
CA GLY A 164 -0.37 17.84 14.56
C GLY A 164 0.83 17.48 13.68
N VAL A 165 0.79 16.34 12.99
CA VAL A 165 1.94 15.84 12.22
C VAL A 165 1.89 16.35 10.78
N ASP A 166 3.04 16.79 10.28
CA ASP A 166 3.22 17.26 8.92
C ASP A 166 3.03 16.12 7.89
N ALA A 167 2.56 16.47 6.70
CA ALA A 167 2.59 15.57 5.56
C ALA A 167 3.69 15.98 4.58
N LEU A 168 4.57 15.04 4.24
CA LEU A 168 5.50 15.18 3.14
C LEU A 168 4.77 14.80 1.85
N ILE A 169 4.75 15.71 0.88
CA ILE A 169 4.29 15.41 -0.48
C ILE A 169 5.49 14.90 -1.27
N MET A 170 5.39 13.66 -1.75
CA MET A 170 6.44 13.05 -2.54
C MET A 170 5.96 12.76 -3.97
N ARG A 171 6.89 12.80 -4.93
CA ARG A 171 6.62 12.57 -6.35
C ARG A 171 7.69 11.68 -6.99
N ALA A 172 7.27 10.80 -7.90
CA ALA A 172 8.15 10.11 -8.84
C ALA A 172 7.73 10.36 -10.31
N ASP A 173 8.69 10.45 -11.23
CA ASP A 173 8.42 10.39 -12.68
C ASP A 173 8.62 8.93 -13.13
N LEU A 174 7.54 8.26 -13.53
CA LEU A 174 7.61 6.85 -13.95
C LEU A 174 8.40 6.64 -15.24
N ARG A 175 8.66 7.67 -16.04
CA ARG A 175 9.48 7.56 -17.26
C ARG A 175 10.97 7.69 -16.95
N SER A 176 11.32 8.19 -15.77
CA SER A 176 12.71 8.35 -15.36
C SER A 176 13.38 6.98 -15.16
N PRO A 177 14.61 6.77 -15.67
CA PRO A 177 15.39 5.56 -15.38
C PRO A 177 15.68 5.36 -13.88
N LYS A 178 15.60 6.43 -13.08
CA LYS A 178 15.83 6.40 -11.63
C LYS A 178 14.64 5.81 -10.86
N THR A 179 13.48 5.70 -11.48
CA THR A 179 12.27 5.18 -10.84
C THR A 179 12.26 3.68 -11.02
N THR A 180 12.53 2.95 -9.94
CA THR A 180 12.57 1.49 -9.98
C THR A 180 11.15 0.94 -9.94
N ASN A 181 10.62 0.50 -11.08
CA ASN A 181 9.53 -0.45 -11.08
C ASN A 181 10.10 -1.87 -11.28
N PRO A 182 9.96 -2.79 -10.31
CA PRO A 182 10.45 -4.15 -10.45
C PRO A 182 9.86 -4.90 -11.65
N LEU A 183 8.68 -4.51 -12.16
CA LEU A 183 8.13 -5.09 -13.39
C LEU A 183 8.89 -4.65 -14.64
N ARG A 184 9.22 -3.35 -14.77
CA ARG A 184 10.09 -2.88 -15.87
C ARG A 184 11.49 -3.47 -15.81
N ALA A 185 12.03 -3.68 -14.61
CA ALA A 185 13.32 -4.34 -14.44
C ALA A 185 13.27 -5.81 -14.92
N ALA A 186 12.15 -6.51 -14.67
CA ALA A 186 11.95 -7.88 -15.13
C ALA A 186 11.75 -7.97 -16.65
N GLU A 187 11.02 -7.03 -17.27
CA GLU A 187 10.85 -6.96 -18.72
C GLU A 187 12.16 -6.63 -19.45
N SER A 188 12.97 -5.71 -18.91
CA SER A 188 14.27 -5.34 -19.48
C SER A 188 15.27 -6.52 -19.42
N ALA A 189 15.27 -7.27 -18.32
CA ALA A 189 16.12 -8.46 -18.16
C ALA A 189 15.67 -9.64 -19.04
N ALA A 190 14.39 -9.71 -19.41
CA ALA A 190 13.88 -10.74 -20.33
C ALA A 190 14.28 -10.44 -21.78
N SER A 191 14.31 -9.16 -22.19
CA SER A 191 14.75 -8.77 -23.54
C SER A 191 16.27 -8.96 -23.77
N GLU A 192 17.09 -8.92 -22.72
CA GLU A 192 18.54 -9.15 -22.84
C GLU A 192 18.92 -10.64 -23.03
N ASN A 193 17.99 -11.57 -22.74
CA ASN A 193 18.24 -13.03 -22.80
C ASN A 193 17.82 -13.69 -24.14
N GLU A 194 17.18 -12.98 -25.07
CA GLU A 194 16.78 -13.51 -26.39
C GLU A 194 17.78 -13.16 -27.51
N GLU A 195 18.85 -12.43 -27.20
CA GLU A 195 19.85 -11.98 -28.18
C GLU A 195 21.25 -12.59 -27.97
N SER A 196 21.35 -13.71 -27.22
CA SER A 196 22.58 -14.49 -27.01
C SER A 196 22.52 -15.91 -27.59
#